data_AF-A0A4S2ME84-F1
#
_entry.id   AF-A0A4S2ME84-F1
#
_cell.length_a   1.000
_cell.length_b   1.000
_cell.length_c   1.000
_cell.angle_alpha   90.00
_cell.angle_beta   90.00
_cell.angle_gamma   90.00
#
_symmetry.space_group_name_H-M   'P 1'
#
loop_
_entity.id
_entity.type
_entity.pdbx_description
1 polymer ?
#
loop_
_entity_poly.entity_id
_entity_poly.type
_entity_poly.pdbx_seq_one_letter_code
_entity_poly.pdbx_strand_id
1 'polypeptide(L)'
;MSIPPNNGIIRRIQLSSDPLSLIRSLKEGGICLQSLSSHAEFRSLLCNLVRQSFGLGLKLLIDCDLDLSVHDPHTGDSPLLLVCMEGLCGPTKKLIEHLPWPSLLHANTSGVTPLKSLMTRGHGLCGCIQELLAHLPLSVLLLPGNMYHSLTLRTQLGEFSTMWTSEQVKNGFVTMSPNIGSVEGYQNNVLLLSLSSLLDRIQSSDPKRIVSVVQLWIQANLLLMQNTDKPIQYEQNLRTIAKKLLSPILSKPTPSNLLIGRLLDLLSRLIILDQLDSRTAWFQLHDILIEQGLAESSDNLCQK
;
A
#
# COMPACT_ATOMS: atom_id res chain seq x y z
N MET A 1 -35.07 -0.80 30.12
CA MET A 1 -33.79 -1.49 30.40
C MET A 1 -32.70 -0.43 30.39
N SER A 2 -31.88 -0.36 31.44
CA SER A 2 -30.75 0.59 31.49
C SER A 2 -29.67 0.18 30.49
N ILE A 3 -29.19 1.12 29.68
CA ILE A 3 -28.08 0.89 28.77
C ILE A 3 -26.83 0.66 29.64
N PRO A 4 -26.16 -0.50 29.54
CA PRO A 4 -24.94 -0.74 30.30
C PRO A 4 -23.86 0.28 29.92
N PRO A 5 -23.02 0.73 30.87
CA PRO A 5 -21.92 1.65 30.56
C PRO A 5 -20.98 1.04 29.52
N ASN A 6 -20.35 1.88 28.69
CA ASN A 6 -19.46 1.44 27.60
C ASN A 6 -18.44 0.38 28.03
N ASN A 7 -17.81 0.53 29.20
CA ASN A 7 -16.86 -0.45 29.75
C ASN A 7 -17.50 -1.84 29.97
N GLY A 8 -18.77 -1.89 30.38
CA GLY A 8 -19.51 -3.13 30.52
C GLY A 8 -19.81 -3.80 29.18
N ILE A 9 -20.07 -3.02 28.14
CA ILE A 9 -20.28 -3.51 26.77
C ILE A 9 -18.98 -4.08 26.20
N ILE A 10 -17.88 -3.32 26.32
CA ILE A 10 -16.55 -3.74 25.83
C ILE A 10 -16.13 -5.06 26.47
N ARG A 11 -16.26 -5.17 27.79
CA ARG A 11 -15.93 -6.40 28.53
C ARG A 11 -16.80 -7.59 28.11
N ARG A 12 -18.09 -7.37 27.81
CA ARG A 12 -18.98 -8.42 27.31
C ARG A 12 -18.56 -8.91 25.93
N ILE A 13 -18.16 -8.01 25.03
CA ILE A 13 -17.67 -8.39 23.69
C ILE A 13 -16.36 -9.17 23.83
N GLN A 14 -15.43 -8.69 24.67
CA GLN A 14 -14.13 -9.33 24.88
C GLN A 14 -14.23 -10.75 25.45
N LEU A 15 -15.20 -11.01 26.33
CA LEU A 15 -15.40 -12.32 26.95
C LEU A 15 -16.34 -13.23 26.15
N SER A 16 -16.93 -12.75 25.05
CA SER A 16 -17.86 -13.53 24.25
C SER A 16 -17.13 -14.61 23.45
N SER A 17 -17.68 -15.81 23.40
CA SER A 17 -17.23 -16.87 22.49
C SER A 17 -17.59 -16.58 21.03
N ASP A 18 -18.60 -15.75 20.80
CA ASP A 18 -18.99 -15.24 19.48
C ASP A 18 -19.18 -13.72 19.54
N PRO A 19 -18.09 -12.95 19.40
CA PRO A 19 -18.13 -11.50 19.49
C PRO A 19 -18.89 -10.86 18.33
N LEU A 20 -18.89 -11.45 17.13
CA LEU A 20 -19.53 -10.87 15.95
C LEU A 20 -21.06 -10.91 16.04
N SER A 21 -21.62 -12.05 16.47
CA SER A 21 -23.07 -12.15 16.69
C SER A 21 -23.53 -11.26 17.84
N LEU A 22 -22.72 -11.12 18.89
CA LEU A 22 -23.01 -10.20 19.99
C LEU A 22 -23.02 -8.75 19.50
N ILE A 23 -22.00 -8.31 18.75
CA ILE A 23 -21.94 -6.96 18.16
C ILE A 23 -23.19 -6.67 17.33
N ARG A 24 -23.59 -7.62 16.48
CA ARG A 24 -24.81 -7.52 15.68
C ARG A 24 -26.06 -7.34 16.55
N SER A 25 -26.21 -8.18 17.58
CA SER A 25 -27.35 -8.09 18.50
C SER A 25 -27.40 -6.78 19.28
N LEU A 26 -26.24 -6.20 19.63
CA LEU A 26 -26.16 -4.91 20.31
C LEU A 26 -26.61 -3.77 19.39
N LYS A 27 -26.21 -3.80 18.10
CA LYS A 27 -26.71 -2.84 17.11
C LYS A 27 -28.21 -2.99 16.87
N GLU A 28 -28.69 -4.22 16.67
CA GLU A 28 -30.12 -4.50 16.49
C GLU A 28 -30.95 -4.07 17.72
N GLY A 29 -30.35 -4.12 18.91
CA GLY A 29 -30.89 -3.58 20.16
C GLY A 29 -30.82 -2.04 20.29
N GLY A 30 -30.38 -1.32 19.26
CA GLY A 30 -30.35 0.15 19.21
C GLY A 30 -29.16 0.79 19.90
N ILE A 31 -28.11 0.04 20.25
CA ILE A 31 -26.91 0.60 20.89
C ILE A 31 -26.03 1.27 19.83
N CYS A 32 -25.67 2.53 20.06
CA CYS A 32 -24.68 3.23 19.25
C CYS A 32 -23.28 2.66 19.54
N LEU A 33 -22.76 1.84 18.64
CA LEU A 33 -21.46 1.20 18.81
C LEU A 33 -20.29 2.14 18.50
N GLN A 34 -20.52 3.21 17.73
CA GLN A 34 -19.48 4.16 17.35
C GLN A 34 -18.86 4.86 18.57
N SER A 35 -19.61 5.09 19.66
CA SER A 35 -19.08 5.70 20.88
C SER A 35 -18.05 4.83 21.60
N LEU A 36 -18.02 3.52 21.34
CA LEU A 36 -17.05 2.60 21.93
C LEU A 36 -15.62 2.87 21.42
N SER A 37 -15.48 3.43 20.22
CA SER A 37 -14.19 3.75 19.61
C SER A 37 -13.38 4.83 20.33
N SER A 38 -14.01 5.57 21.25
CA SER A 38 -13.31 6.48 22.17
C SER A 38 -12.44 5.74 23.20
N HIS A 39 -12.72 4.46 23.46
CA HIS A 39 -12.00 3.65 24.44
C HIS A 39 -10.86 2.87 23.81
N ALA A 40 -9.64 3.05 24.33
CA ALA A 40 -8.43 2.39 23.83
C ALA A 40 -8.55 0.85 23.82
N GLU A 41 -9.17 0.26 24.85
CA GLU A 41 -9.43 -1.18 24.94
C GLU A 41 -10.29 -1.68 23.78
N PHE A 42 -11.34 -0.94 23.42
CA PHE A 42 -12.20 -1.31 22.31
C PHE A 42 -11.50 -1.17 20.97
N ARG A 43 -10.66 -0.14 20.77
CA ARG A 43 -9.88 0.00 19.53
C ARG A 43 -8.97 -1.21 19.30
N SER A 44 -8.28 -1.67 20.35
CA SER A 44 -7.46 -2.88 20.27
C SER A 44 -8.32 -4.12 19.99
N LEU A 45 -9.45 -4.27 20.69
CA LEU A 45 -10.40 -5.36 20.45
C LEU A 45 -10.91 -5.38 19.01
N LEU A 46 -11.28 -4.22 18.46
CA LEU A 46 -11.79 -4.10 17.09
C LEU A 46 -10.71 -4.46 16.06
N CYS A 47 -9.46 -3.99 16.24
CA CYS A 47 -8.35 -4.40 15.40
C CYS A 47 -8.09 -5.91 15.48
N ASN A 48 -8.19 -6.52 16.66
CA ASN A 48 -8.07 -7.97 16.83
C ASN A 48 -9.21 -8.74 16.14
N LEU A 49 -10.45 -8.25 16.23
CA LEU A 49 -11.59 -8.83 15.53
C LEU A 49 -11.39 -8.79 14.02
N VAL A 50 -10.93 -7.66 13.46
CA VAL A 50 -10.61 -7.56 12.02
C VAL A 50 -9.51 -8.53 11.64
N ARG A 51 -8.45 -8.67 12.44
CA ARG A 51 -7.36 -9.62 12.20
C ARG A 51 -7.82 -11.08 12.17
N GLN A 52 -8.88 -11.41 12.90
CA GLN A 52 -9.45 -12.76 12.97
C GLN A 52 -10.62 -12.99 12.00
N SER A 53 -11.19 -11.90 11.47
CA SER A 53 -12.47 -11.93 10.75
C SER A 53 -12.33 -11.28 9.39
N PHE A 54 -12.16 -12.09 8.35
CA PHE A 54 -12.13 -11.63 6.97
C PHE A 54 -13.44 -11.97 6.24
N GLY A 55 -13.76 -11.22 5.17
CA GLY A 55 -14.96 -11.47 4.36
C GLY A 55 -16.26 -11.13 5.07
N LEU A 56 -17.11 -12.13 5.38
CA LEU A 56 -18.42 -11.93 6.01
C LEU A 56 -18.31 -11.28 7.40
N GLY A 57 -17.28 -11.64 8.18
CA GLY A 57 -17.06 -11.02 9.48
C GLY A 57 -16.72 -9.54 9.36
N LEU A 58 -15.83 -9.17 8.44
CA LEU A 58 -15.55 -7.76 8.15
C LEU A 58 -16.78 -7.02 7.63
N LYS A 59 -17.58 -7.66 6.77
CA LYS A 59 -18.86 -7.09 6.32
C LYS A 59 -19.79 -6.82 7.50
N LEU A 60 -19.93 -7.75 8.45
CA LEU A 60 -20.71 -7.53 9.66
C LEU A 60 -20.18 -6.34 10.47
N LEU A 61 -18.87 -6.22 10.65
CA LEU A 61 -18.27 -5.09 11.39
C LEU A 61 -18.58 -3.74 10.72
N ILE A 62 -18.46 -3.67 9.39
CA ILE A 62 -18.83 -2.50 8.59
C ILE A 62 -20.34 -2.21 8.72
N ASP A 63 -21.17 -3.23 8.54
CA ASP A 63 -22.62 -3.13 8.61
C ASP A 63 -23.09 -2.83 10.06
N CYS A 64 -22.19 -2.83 11.05
CA CYS A 64 -22.48 -2.49 12.44
C CYS A 64 -22.19 -1.02 12.81
N ASP A 65 -21.90 -0.15 11.85
CA ASP A 65 -21.52 1.26 12.04
C ASP A 65 -20.37 1.45 13.04
N LEU A 66 -19.48 0.46 13.12
CA LEU A 66 -18.25 0.57 13.88
C LEU A 66 -17.31 1.54 13.17
N ASP A 67 -16.67 2.41 13.94
CA ASP A 67 -15.61 3.25 13.40
C ASP A 67 -14.37 2.40 13.14
N LEU A 68 -14.15 2.07 11.87
CA LEU A 68 -12.99 1.31 11.38
C LEU A 68 -11.80 2.20 11.04
N SER A 69 -11.90 3.52 11.27
CA SER A 69 -10.77 4.44 11.16
C SER A 69 -9.83 4.36 12.36
N VAL A 70 -10.20 3.60 13.41
CA VAL A 70 -9.43 3.44 14.64
C VAL A 70 -8.07 2.76 14.41
N HIS A 71 -7.21 2.89 15.42
CA HIS A 71 -5.89 2.28 15.45
C HIS A 71 -5.68 1.56 16.78
N ASP A 72 -5.00 0.43 16.75
CA ASP A 72 -4.55 -0.24 17.96
C ASP A 72 -3.57 0.68 18.71
N PRO A 73 -3.78 0.98 20.01
CA PRO A 73 -2.95 1.93 20.75
C PRO A 73 -1.52 1.43 21.01
N HIS A 74 -1.27 0.12 20.91
CA HIS A 74 0.04 -0.48 21.17
C HIS A 74 0.83 -0.66 19.88
N THR A 75 0.21 -1.16 18.81
CA THR A 75 0.90 -1.42 17.54
C THR A 75 0.75 -0.27 16.55
N GLY A 76 -0.27 0.56 16.70
CA GLY A 76 -0.65 1.56 15.71
C GLY A 76 -1.31 0.95 14.47
N ASP A 77 -1.64 -0.34 14.44
CA ASP A 77 -2.26 -0.94 13.27
C ASP A 77 -3.71 -0.47 13.11
N SER A 78 -4.08 -0.08 11.89
CA SER A 78 -5.47 0.18 11.51
C SER A 78 -6.11 -1.06 10.88
N PRO A 79 -7.45 -1.20 10.91
CA PRO A 79 -8.17 -2.24 10.18
C PRO A 79 -7.77 -2.37 8.71
N LEU A 80 -7.57 -1.25 8.01
CA LEU A 80 -7.10 -1.25 6.61
C LEU A 80 -5.69 -1.81 6.50
N LEU A 81 -4.77 -1.40 7.37
CA LEU A 81 -3.41 -1.91 7.34
C LEU A 81 -3.36 -3.42 7.55
N LEU A 82 -4.17 -3.94 8.49
CA LEU A 82 -4.25 -5.38 8.77
C LEU A 82 -4.67 -6.17 7.53
N VAL A 83 -5.75 -5.77 6.84
CA VAL A 83 -6.19 -6.50 5.63
C VAL A 83 -5.18 -6.38 4.47
N CYS A 84 -4.47 -5.25 4.37
CA CYS A 84 -3.39 -5.07 3.40
C CYS A 84 -2.19 -5.96 3.73
N MET A 85 -1.83 -6.08 5.01
CA MET A 85 -0.75 -6.96 5.48
C MET A 85 -1.06 -8.43 5.27
N GLU A 86 -2.34 -8.83 5.29
CA GLU A 86 -2.73 -10.20 4.94
C GLU A 86 -2.81 -10.41 3.41
N GLY A 87 -2.96 -9.33 2.64
CA GLY A 87 -3.04 -9.37 1.17
C GLY A 87 -4.45 -9.68 0.64
N LEU A 88 -5.48 -9.23 1.35
CA LEU A 88 -6.87 -9.58 1.09
C LEU A 88 -7.56 -8.55 0.18
N CYS A 89 -7.57 -8.81 -1.12
CA CYS A 89 -8.01 -7.82 -2.12
C CYS A 89 -9.44 -7.30 -1.93
N GLY A 90 -10.43 -8.19 -1.74
CA GLY A 90 -11.83 -7.81 -1.56
C GLY A 90 -12.06 -6.97 -0.29
N PRO A 91 -11.65 -7.48 0.89
CA PRO A 91 -11.63 -6.73 2.14
C PRO A 91 -10.93 -5.37 2.06
N THR A 92 -9.75 -5.31 1.41
CA THR A 92 -9.00 -4.06 1.21
C THR A 92 -9.84 -3.02 0.46
N LYS A 93 -10.38 -3.36 -0.72
CA LYS A 93 -11.18 -2.42 -1.51
C LYS A 93 -12.41 -1.94 -0.75
N LYS A 94 -13.10 -2.87 -0.09
CA LYS A 94 -14.27 -2.53 0.72
C LYS A 94 -13.92 -1.53 1.83
N LEU A 95 -12.80 -1.72 2.53
CA LEU A 95 -12.36 -0.74 3.53
C LEU A 95 -11.94 0.61 2.93
N ILE A 96 -11.29 0.61 1.76
CA ILE A 96 -10.93 1.87 1.07
C ILE A 96 -12.18 2.70 0.77
N GLU A 97 -13.25 2.08 0.27
CA GLU A 97 -14.52 2.76 -0.05
C GLU A 97 -15.24 3.31 1.18
N HIS A 98 -15.10 2.65 2.34
CA HIS A 98 -15.80 3.03 3.57
C HIS A 98 -15.03 4.01 4.46
N LEU A 99 -13.71 4.09 4.32
CA LEU A 99 -12.86 4.89 5.20
C LEU A 99 -12.67 6.31 4.66
N PRO A 100 -12.55 7.31 5.54
CA PRO A 100 -12.16 8.64 5.13
C PRO A 100 -10.70 8.61 4.64
N TRP A 101 -10.38 9.41 3.62
CA TRP A 101 -9.05 9.42 2.99
C TRP A 101 -7.86 9.58 3.97
N PRO A 102 -7.94 10.36 5.07
CA PRO A 102 -6.79 10.49 5.98
C PRO A 102 -6.40 9.14 6.61
N SER A 103 -7.38 8.28 6.89
CA SER A 103 -7.16 6.95 7.46
C SER A 103 -6.51 5.99 6.47
N LEU A 104 -6.61 6.26 5.16
CA LEU A 104 -5.97 5.47 4.11
C LEU A 104 -4.43 5.62 4.11
N LEU A 105 -3.94 6.69 4.74
CA LEU A 105 -2.53 7.05 4.79
C LEU A 105 -1.87 6.70 6.12
N HIS A 106 -2.64 6.20 7.09
CA HIS A 106 -2.17 5.94 8.44
C HIS A 106 -0.98 4.98 8.45
N ALA A 107 0.03 5.31 9.26
CA ALA A 107 1.21 4.48 9.47
C ALA A 107 1.19 3.92 10.90
N ASN A 108 1.49 2.64 11.04
CA ASN A 108 1.66 2.04 12.36
C ASN A 108 2.95 2.50 13.04
N THR A 109 3.22 2.05 14.27
CA THR A 109 4.41 2.47 15.05
C THR A 109 5.74 2.09 14.37
N SER A 110 5.71 1.12 13.45
CA SER A 110 6.87 0.72 12.64
C SER A 110 6.97 1.49 11.30
N GLY A 111 6.12 2.49 11.07
CA GLY A 111 6.08 3.27 9.83
C GLY A 111 5.57 2.48 8.62
N VAL A 112 4.81 1.40 8.84
CA VAL A 112 4.17 0.63 7.76
C VAL A 112 2.81 1.23 7.43
N THR A 113 2.55 1.46 6.15
CA THR A 113 1.31 2.05 5.64
C THR A 113 0.58 1.07 4.73
N PRO A 114 -0.74 1.28 4.47
CA PRO A 114 -1.49 0.50 3.49
C PRO A 114 -0.80 0.48 2.12
N LEU A 115 -0.34 1.63 1.62
CA LEU A 115 0.37 1.70 0.35
C LEU A 115 1.66 0.86 0.37
N LYS A 116 2.51 1.02 1.40
CA LYS A 116 3.75 0.24 1.53
C LYS A 116 3.46 -1.26 1.57
N SER A 117 2.42 -1.68 2.30
CA SER A 117 2.02 -3.08 2.41
C SER A 117 1.50 -3.66 1.08
N LEU A 118 0.66 -2.93 0.36
CA LEU A 118 0.16 -3.35 -0.95
C LEU A 118 1.28 -3.46 -2.00
N MET A 119 2.22 -2.51 -1.97
CA MET A 119 3.40 -2.51 -2.84
C MET A 119 4.32 -3.69 -2.54
N THR A 120 4.67 -3.91 -1.27
CA THR A 120 5.57 -5.02 -0.88
C THR A 120 4.97 -6.38 -1.21
N ARG A 121 3.65 -6.54 -1.11
CA ARG A 121 2.94 -7.80 -1.41
C ARG A 121 2.55 -7.98 -2.89
N GLY A 122 2.74 -6.96 -3.74
CA GLY A 122 2.58 -7.10 -5.19
C GLY A 122 1.15 -6.92 -5.71
N HIS A 123 0.37 -6.02 -5.12
CA HIS A 123 -1.05 -5.81 -5.44
C HIS A 123 -1.34 -5.00 -6.73
N GLY A 124 -0.43 -4.97 -7.70
CA GLY A 124 -0.58 -4.12 -8.88
C GLY A 124 -1.67 -4.52 -9.88
N LEU A 125 -1.92 -5.84 -10.08
CA LEU A 125 -2.96 -6.31 -11.00
C LEU A 125 -4.38 -6.26 -10.42
N CYS A 126 -4.50 -6.38 -9.10
CA CYS A 126 -5.80 -6.58 -8.47
C CYS A 126 -6.61 -5.29 -8.31
N GLY A 127 -6.05 -4.14 -8.68
CA GLY A 127 -6.70 -2.85 -8.57
C GLY A 127 -6.63 -2.21 -7.18
N CYS A 128 -6.08 -2.87 -6.15
CA CYS A 128 -6.11 -2.32 -4.78
C CYS A 128 -5.27 -1.05 -4.64
N ILE A 129 -4.13 -0.96 -5.34
CA ILE A 129 -3.29 0.24 -5.30
C ILE A 129 -3.99 1.38 -6.04
N GLN A 130 -4.58 1.10 -7.21
CA GLN A 130 -5.35 2.07 -7.98
C GLN A 130 -6.54 2.59 -7.17
N GLU A 131 -7.28 1.69 -6.51
CA GLU A 131 -8.42 2.03 -5.64
C GLU A 131 -7.99 2.96 -4.50
N LEU A 132 -6.88 2.62 -3.82
CA LEU A 132 -6.33 3.41 -2.74
C LEU A 132 -5.98 4.82 -3.22
N LEU A 133 -5.26 4.92 -4.35
CA LEU A 133 -4.83 6.20 -4.90
C LEU A 133 -6.01 7.04 -5.42
N ALA A 134 -7.04 6.41 -5.99
CA ALA A 134 -8.23 7.09 -6.48
C ALA A 134 -9.04 7.77 -5.37
N HIS A 135 -8.95 7.25 -4.13
CA HIS A 135 -9.60 7.81 -2.95
C HIS A 135 -8.76 8.86 -2.21
N LEU A 136 -7.55 9.16 -2.70
CA LEU A 136 -6.73 10.24 -2.15
C LEU A 136 -6.99 11.55 -2.91
N PRO A 137 -7.08 12.69 -2.22
CA PRO A 137 -7.22 13.97 -2.89
C PRO A 137 -5.97 14.28 -3.73
N LEU A 138 -6.18 14.88 -4.91
CA LEU A 138 -5.10 15.24 -5.85
C LEU A 138 -4.00 16.09 -5.21
N SER A 139 -4.36 16.96 -4.28
CA SER A 139 -3.38 17.75 -3.51
C SER A 139 -2.40 16.83 -2.77
N VAL A 140 -2.86 15.76 -2.12
CA VAL A 140 -1.98 14.81 -1.43
C VAL A 140 -1.11 14.01 -2.41
N LEU A 141 -1.62 13.72 -3.61
CA LEU A 141 -0.88 13.01 -4.66
C LEU A 141 0.20 13.87 -5.34
N LEU A 142 0.02 15.20 -5.37
CA LEU A 142 0.87 16.14 -6.10
C LEU A 142 1.80 16.96 -5.17
N LEU A 143 1.62 16.90 -3.85
CA LEU A 143 2.39 17.70 -2.91
C LEU A 143 3.81 17.15 -2.69
N PRO A 144 4.84 18.00 -2.70
CA PRO A 144 6.20 17.63 -2.31
C PRO A 144 6.25 17.06 -0.89
N GLY A 145 7.18 16.14 -0.64
CA GLY A 145 7.24 15.31 0.59
C GLY A 145 7.29 16.06 1.93
N ASN A 146 7.57 17.37 1.95
CA ASN A 146 7.58 18.20 3.15
C ASN A 146 6.18 18.67 3.60
N MET A 147 5.23 18.90 2.68
CA MET A 147 3.83 19.24 3.05
C MET A 147 3.02 18.00 3.46
N TYR A 148 3.41 16.83 2.96
CA TYR A 148 2.87 15.53 3.33
C TYR A 148 3.08 15.22 4.83
N HIS A 149 4.24 15.59 5.38
CA HIS A 149 4.58 15.34 6.79
C HIS A 149 3.66 16.12 7.74
N SER A 150 3.32 17.37 7.44
CA SER A 150 2.39 18.18 8.25
C SER A 150 0.97 17.64 8.27
N LEU A 151 0.51 17.05 7.16
CA LEU A 151 -0.77 16.34 7.08
C LEU A 151 -0.77 15.07 7.95
N THR A 152 0.29 14.28 7.87
CA THR A 152 0.40 13.00 8.58
C THR A 152 0.57 13.19 10.10
N LEU A 153 1.35 14.19 10.53
CA LEU A 153 1.53 14.52 11.94
C LEU A 153 0.22 14.98 12.58
N ARG A 154 -0.52 15.87 11.90
CA ARG A 154 -1.84 16.32 12.38
C ARG A 154 -2.85 15.18 12.44
N THR A 155 -2.78 14.19 11.52
CA THR A 155 -3.69 13.03 11.56
C THR A 155 -3.42 12.16 12.77
N GLN A 156 -2.14 11.97 13.12
CA GLN A 156 -1.72 11.16 14.26
C GLN A 156 -2.04 11.81 15.61
N LEU A 157 -2.05 13.14 15.68
CA LEU A 157 -2.38 13.89 16.91
C LEU A 157 -3.89 14.00 17.18
N GLY A 158 -4.75 13.48 16.30
CA GLY A 158 -6.22 13.56 16.47
C GLY A 158 -6.77 14.99 16.35
N GLU A 159 -5.95 15.95 15.92
CA GLU A 159 -6.31 17.38 15.80
C GLU A 159 -7.28 17.66 14.64
N PHE A 160 -7.61 16.65 13.82
CA PHE A 160 -8.60 16.75 12.74
C PHE A 160 -10.03 16.99 13.25
N SER A 161 -10.33 16.58 14.49
CA SER A 161 -11.70 16.54 15.02
C SER A 161 -12.31 17.94 15.26
N THR A 162 -11.49 18.98 15.51
CA THR A 162 -12.00 20.29 15.94
C THR A 162 -11.81 21.43 14.93
N MET A 163 -10.98 21.26 13.89
CA MET A 163 -10.66 22.37 12.97
C MET A 163 -11.41 22.35 11.63
N TRP A 164 -11.90 21.21 11.14
CA TRP A 164 -12.48 21.12 9.79
C TRP A 164 -13.81 20.37 9.77
N THR A 165 -14.72 20.83 8.91
CA THR A 165 -16.00 20.14 8.68
C THR A 165 -15.79 18.86 7.88
N SER A 166 -16.66 17.87 8.09
CA SER A 166 -16.63 16.58 7.36
C SER A 166 -16.65 16.75 5.83
N GLU A 167 -17.16 17.88 5.34
CA GLU A 167 -17.26 18.25 3.93
C GLU A 167 -15.93 18.80 3.37
N GLN A 168 -15.17 19.57 4.16
CA GLN A 168 -13.84 20.08 3.77
C GLN A 168 -12.80 18.96 3.67
N VAL A 169 -12.85 17.98 4.59
CA VAL A 169 -12.02 16.78 4.53
C VAL A 169 -12.37 15.96 3.28
N LYS A 170 -13.67 15.77 2.99
CA LYS A 170 -14.14 15.03 1.82
C LYS A 170 -13.73 15.69 0.49
N ASN A 171 -13.65 17.02 0.44
CA ASN A 171 -13.34 17.80 -0.76
C ASN A 171 -11.84 18.15 -0.91
N GLY A 172 -10.96 17.67 -0.02
CA GLY A 172 -9.51 17.88 -0.14
C GLY A 172 -9.03 19.33 0.06
N PHE A 173 -9.87 20.21 0.62
CA PHE A 173 -9.50 21.59 0.95
C PHE A 173 -8.73 21.63 2.26
N VAL A 174 -7.41 21.52 2.16
CA VAL A 174 -6.49 21.67 3.29
C VAL A 174 -5.78 23.01 3.14
N THR A 175 -6.28 24.06 3.79
CA THR A 175 -5.56 25.34 3.88
C THR A 175 -4.45 25.20 4.92
N MET A 176 -3.18 25.22 4.49
CA MET A 176 -2.02 25.14 5.40
C MET A 176 -1.30 26.49 5.52
N SER A 177 -1.12 26.96 6.76
CA SER A 177 -0.10 27.95 7.11
C SER A 177 1.24 27.24 7.29
N PRO A 178 2.34 27.71 6.66
CA PRO A 178 3.62 27.02 6.68
C PRO A 178 4.40 27.40 7.94
N ASN A 179 4.35 26.57 8.97
CA ASN A 179 5.39 26.56 10.01
C ASN A 179 6.20 25.27 9.85
N ILE A 180 7.26 25.39 9.04
CA ILE A 180 8.15 24.30 8.66
C ILE A 180 9.31 24.27 9.67
N GLY A 181 9.19 23.43 10.69
CA GLY A 181 10.36 22.91 11.41
C GLY A 181 10.92 21.73 10.63
N SER A 182 12.23 21.72 10.38
CA SER A 182 12.93 20.62 9.73
C SER A 182 12.84 19.35 10.57
N VAL A 183 12.05 18.37 10.11
CA VAL A 183 12.06 17.02 10.69
C VAL A 183 12.35 16.04 9.56
N GLU A 184 13.58 15.54 9.54
CA GLU A 184 13.96 14.38 8.74
C GLU A 184 13.19 13.15 9.27
N GLY A 185 12.47 12.46 8.39
CA GLY A 185 11.88 11.16 8.69
C GLY A 185 10.41 11.04 8.32
N TYR A 186 10.00 9.84 7.92
CA TYR A 186 8.65 9.45 7.52
C TYR A 186 8.22 9.74 6.07
N GLN A 187 9.01 9.21 5.12
CA GLN A 187 8.58 8.95 3.74
C GLN A 187 7.66 7.71 3.62
N ASN A 188 6.60 7.62 4.43
CA ASN A 188 5.85 6.37 4.59
C ASN A 188 4.83 6.10 3.47
N ASN A 189 4.40 7.12 2.73
CA ASN A 189 3.42 7.00 1.62
C ASN A 189 3.94 7.56 0.29
N VAL A 190 5.25 7.57 0.09
CA VAL A 190 5.85 8.01 -1.17
C VAL A 190 5.94 6.84 -2.14
N LEU A 191 5.37 6.98 -3.34
CA LEU A 191 5.72 6.14 -4.49
C LEU A 191 7.20 6.42 -4.79
N LEU A 192 8.05 5.41 -4.57
CA LEU A 192 9.51 5.55 -4.62
C LEU A 192 9.97 6.09 -5.96
N LEU A 193 10.96 6.98 -5.99
CA LEU A 193 11.43 7.60 -7.24
C LEU A 193 12.38 6.71 -8.05
N SER A 194 12.97 5.66 -7.45
CA SER A 194 13.92 4.78 -8.15
C SER A 194 13.40 3.35 -8.30
N LEU A 195 13.63 2.78 -9.49
CA LEU A 195 13.20 1.43 -9.84
C LEU A 195 13.86 0.35 -8.97
N SER A 196 15.16 0.45 -8.69
CA SER A 196 15.87 -0.51 -7.84
C SER A 196 15.29 -0.59 -6.43
N SER A 197 15.04 0.56 -5.79
CA SER A 197 14.45 0.62 -4.46
C SER A 197 13.01 0.12 -4.42
N LEU A 198 12.26 0.31 -5.50
CA LEU A 198 10.94 -0.28 -5.66
C LEU A 198 11.03 -1.82 -5.69
N LEU A 199 11.85 -2.37 -6.59
CA LEU A 199 11.98 -3.81 -6.80
C LEU A 199 12.51 -4.55 -5.56
N ASP A 200 13.42 -3.93 -4.80
CA ASP A 200 13.97 -4.53 -3.58
C ASP A 200 12.92 -4.65 -2.46
N ARG A 201 11.95 -3.73 -2.42
CA ARG A 201 10.88 -3.77 -1.41
C ARG A 201 9.77 -4.75 -1.75
N ILE A 202 9.65 -5.19 -3.00
CA ILE A 202 8.67 -6.22 -3.37
C ILE A 202 9.15 -7.57 -2.84
N GLN A 203 8.39 -8.13 -1.89
CA GLN A 203 8.65 -9.42 -1.25
C GLN A 203 8.11 -10.58 -2.08
N SER A 204 7.17 -10.32 -2.99
CA SER A 204 6.65 -11.33 -3.91
C SER A 204 7.76 -11.81 -4.86
N SER A 205 7.91 -13.12 -5.01
CA SER A 205 8.74 -13.76 -6.04
C SER A 205 7.99 -14.05 -7.34
N ASP A 206 6.65 -13.86 -7.37
CA ASP A 206 5.84 -14.07 -8.57
C ASP A 206 6.08 -12.93 -9.58
N PRO A 207 6.64 -13.21 -10.78
CA PRO A 207 6.92 -12.20 -11.79
C PRO A 207 5.67 -11.44 -12.23
N LYS A 208 4.49 -12.08 -12.24
CA LYS A 208 3.23 -11.40 -12.62
C LYS A 208 2.89 -10.26 -11.67
N ARG A 209 3.07 -10.49 -10.36
CA ARG A 209 2.83 -9.48 -9.32
C ARG A 209 3.85 -8.36 -9.39
N ILE A 210 5.13 -8.70 -9.56
CA ILE A 210 6.21 -7.70 -9.68
C ILE A 210 5.99 -6.81 -10.92
N VAL A 211 5.77 -7.40 -12.11
CA VAL A 211 5.50 -6.67 -13.37
C VAL A 211 4.36 -5.68 -13.18
N SER A 212 3.30 -6.07 -12.49
CA SER A 212 2.14 -5.20 -12.32
C SER A 212 2.37 -3.99 -11.44
N VAL A 213 3.16 -4.14 -10.38
CA VAL A 213 3.55 -3.01 -9.53
C VAL A 213 4.45 -2.06 -10.31
N VAL A 214 5.38 -2.59 -11.11
CA VAL A 214 6.24 -1.78 -11.97
C VAL A 214 5.44 -1.07 -13.05
N GLN A 215 4.44 -1.71 -13.67
CA GLN A 215 3.56 -1.06 -14.65
C GLN A 215 2.80 0.12 -14.05
N LEU A 216 2.27 -0.03 -12.83
CA LEU A 216 1.62 1.08 -12.12
C LEU A 216 2.59 2.20 -11.78
N TRP A 217 3.79 1.83 -11.33
CA TRP A 217 4.84 2.79 -11.05
C TRP A 217 5.23 3.58 -12.30
N ILE A 218 5.40 2.90 -13.44
CA ILE A 218 5.64 3.53 -14.74
C ILE A 218 4.50 4.50 -15.08
N GLN A 219 3.24 4.09 -14.94
CA GLN A 219 2.09 4.96 -15.22
C GLN A 219 2.08 6.20 -14.34
N ALA A 220 2.40 6.07 -13.05
CA ALA A 220 2.47 7.20 -12.12
C ALA A 220 3.65 8.14 -12.43
N ASN A 221 4.81 7.60 -12.83
CA ASN A 221 6.00 8.41 -13.13
C ASN A 221 5.99 9.00 -14.55
N LEU A 222 5.30 8.40 -15.52
CA LEU A 222 5.07 9.00 -16.84
C LEU A 222 4.27 10.31 -16.75
N LEU A 223 3.46 10.48 -15.69
CA LEU A 223 2.74 11.72 -15.40
C LEU A 223 3.62 12.76 -14.67
N LEU A 224 4.69 12.31 -14.02
CA LEU A 224 5.64 13.12 -13.25
C LEU A 224 7.00 13.15 -13.97
N MET A 225 7.03 13.62 -15.22
CA MET A 225 8.31 13.97 -15.86
C MET A 225 8.84 15.27 -15.23
N GLN A 226 9.42 15.17 -14.04
CA GLN A 226 10.31 16.19 -13.49
C GLN A 226 11.74 15.66 -13.54
N ASN A 227 12.65 16.50 -14.04
CA ASN A 227 14.08 16.25 -14.07
C ASN A 227 14.56 15.84 -12.67
N THR A 228 14.86 14.57 -12.48
CA THR A 228 15.49 14.11 -11.25
C THR A 228 16.97 14.50 -11.34
N ASP A 229 17.41 15.46 -10.53
CA ASP A 229 18.82 15.89 -10.41
C ASP A 229 19.76 14.79 -9.88
N LYS A 230 19.25 13.58 -9.60
CA LYS A 230 20.04 12.45 -9.10
C LYS A 230 20.53 11.59 -10.27
N PRO A 231 21.81 11.18 -10.26
CA PRO A 231 22.34 10.33 -11.31
C PRO A 231 21.62 8.97 -11.31
N ILE A 232 21.11 8.60 -12.47
CA ILE A 232 20.37 7.36 -12.69
C ILE A 232 21.36 6.19 -12.69
N GLN A 233 21.10 5.19 -11.86
CA GLN A 233 21.97 4.00 -11.72
C GLN A 233 21.53 2.88 -12.66
N TYR A 234 21.78 3.06 -13.96
CA TYR A 234 21.35 2.15 -15.03
C TYR A 234 21.73 0.67 -14.78
N GLU A 235 22.99 0.42 -14.41
CA GLU A 235 23.50 -0.94 -14.21
C GLU A 235 22.83 -1.63 -13.01
N GLN A 236 22.62 -0.90 -11.91
CA GLN A 236 21.94 -1.44 -10.74
C GLN A 236 20.48 -1.77 -11.05
N ASN A 237 19.79 -0.90 -11.79
CA ASN A 237 18.42 -1.15 -12.25
C ASN A 237 18.35 -2.43 -13.10
N LEU A 238 19.26 -2.60 -14.08
CA LEU A 238 19.33 -3.79 -14.93
C LEU A 238 19.59 -5.07 -14.13
N ARG A 239 20.57 -5.05 -13.22
CA ARG A 239 20.88 -6.21 -12.37
C ARG A 239 19.68 -6.62 -11.51
N THR A 240 18.97 -5.66 -10.90
CA THR A 240 17.79 -5.95 -10.08
C THR A 240 16.64 -6.48 -10.93
N ILE A 241 16.40 -5.95 -12.14
CA ILE A 241 15.42 -6.50 -13.09
C ILE A 241 15.78 -7.93 -13.48
N ALA A 242 17.03 -8.18 -13.86
CA ALA A 242 17.49 -9.51 -14.27
C ALA A 242 17.24 -10.55 -13.17
N LYS A 243 17.64 -10.20 -11.94
CA LYS A 243 17.48 -11.07 -10.78
C LYS A 243 16.03 -11.32 -10.37
N LYS A 244 15.19 -10.27 -10.30
CA LYS A 244 13.83 -10.35 -9.73
C LYS A 244 12.77 -10.72 -10.76
N LEU A 245 12.96 -10.38 -12.03
CA LEU A 245 11.95 -10.55 -13.08
C LEU A 245 12.35 -11.60 -14.11
N LEU A 246 13.56 -11.52 -14.67
CA LEU A 246 13.96 -12.39 -15.77
C LEU A 246 14.33 -13.80 -15.31
N SER A 247 15.18 -13.93 -14.28
CA SER A 247 15.60 -15.23 -13.74
C SER A 247 14.42 -16.15 -13.38
N PRO A 248 13.37 -15.69 -12.68
CA PRO A 248 12.22 -16.55 -12.36
C PRO A 248 11.29 -16.85 -13.55
N ILE A 249 11.35 -16.06 -14.64
CA ILE A 249 10.58 -16.33 -15.87
C ILE A 249 11.31 -17.35 -16.73
N LEU A 250 12.63 -17.19 -16.89
CA LEU A 250 13.48 -18.00 -17.76
C LEU A 250 13.82 -19.36 -17.17
N SER A 251 13.83 -19.49 -15.84
CA SER A 251 13.97 -20.80 -15.16
C SER A 251 12.78 -21.75 -15.37
N LYS A 252 11.68 -21.30 -15.99
CA LYS A 252 10.53 -22.17 -16.27
C LYS A 252 10.72 -22.91 -17.60
N PRO A 253 10.43 -24.22 -17.66
CA PRO A 253 10.69 -25.07 -18.84
C PRO A 253 9.90 -24.63 -20.09
N THR A 254 8.80 -23.89 -19.92
CA THR A 254 8.06 -23.23 -20.98
C THR A 254 7.62 -21.85 -20.49
N PRO A 255 8.41 -20.78 -20.74
CA PRO A 255 8.02 -19.45 -20.36
C PRO A 255 6.81 -19.01 -21.18
N SER A 256 5.82 -18.37 -20.54
CA SER A 256 4.63 -17.90 -21.24
C SER A 256 4.99 -16.77 -22.20
N ASN A 257 4.75 -16.94 -23.50
CA ASN A 257 4.95 -15.91 -24.53
C ASN A 257 4.25 -14.58 -24.17
N LEU A 258 3.11 -14.64 -23.49
CA LEU A 258 2.39 -13.45 -23.00
C LEU A 258 3.18 -12.69 -21.92
N LEU A 259 3.88 -13.40 -21.03
CA LEU A 259 4.71 -12.78 -19.99
C LEU A 259 5.98 -12.17 -20.58
N ILE A 260 6.59 -12.86 -21.55
CA ILE A 260 7.76 -12.34 -22.28
C ILE A 260 7.36 -11.04 -23.01
N GLY A 261 6.25 -11.03 -23.74
CA GLY A 261 5.76 -9.83 -24.42
C GLY A 261 5.49 -8.66 -23.47
N ARG A 262 4.89 -8.92 -22.30
CA ARG A 262 4.67 -7.88 -21.26
C ARG A 262 5.97 -7.36 -20.67
N LEU A 263 6.98 -8.20 -20.54
CA LEU A 263 8.28 -7.81 -20.02
C LEU A 263 9.05 -6.95 -21.04
N LEU A 264 8.98 -7.28 -22.33
CA LEU A 264 9.55 -6.45 -23.39
C LEU A 264 8.91 -5.06 -23.43
N ASP A 265 7.58 -4.97 -23.38
CA ASP A 265 6.86 -3.68 -23.29
C ASP A 265 7.28 -2.87 -22.06
N LEU A 266 7.48 -3.55 -20.91
CA LEU A 266 7.93 -2.93 -19.68
C LEU A 266 9.36 -2.37 -19.80
N LEU A 267 10.30 -3.14 -20.38
CA LEU A 267 11.67 -2.68 -20.62
C LEU A 267 11.69 -1.46 -21.55
N SER A 268 10.89 -1.48 -22.62
CA SER A 268 10.75 -0.33 -23.53
C SER A 268 10.24 0.92 -22.80
N ARG A 269 9.24 0.80 -21.93
CA ARG A 269 8.73 1.93 -21.14
C ARG A 269 9.76 2.45 -20.13
N LEU A 270 10.57 1.58 -19.55
CA LEU A 270 11.65 2.00 -18.64
C LEU A 270 12.78 2.72 -19.37
N ILE A 271 13.06 2.36 -20.62
CA ILE A 271 13.98 3.12 -21.50
C ILE A 271 13.40 4.52 -21.78
N ILE A 272 12.10 4.62 -22.08
CA ILE A 272 11.42 5.91 -22.32
C ILE A 272 11.48 6.81 -21.08
N LEU A 273 11.39 6.23 -19.89
CA LEU A 273 11.49 6.93 -18.59
C LEU A 273 12.94 7.23 -18.15
N ASP A 274 13.91 7.03 -19.04
CA ASP A 274 15.34 7.18 -18.76
C ASP A 274 15.81 6.34 -17.56
N GLN A 275 15.15 5.22 -17.25
CA GLN A 275 15.55 4.32 -16.15
C GLN A 275 16.51 3.22 -16.60
N LEU A 276 16.61 3.01 -17.91
CA LEU A 276 17.49 2.06 -18.59
C LEU A 276 18.12 2.77 -19.79
N ASP A 277 19.42 2.56 -20.01
CA ASP A 277 20.09 3.13 -21.17
C ASP A 277 19.67 2.39 -22.45
N SER A 278 18.96 3.10 -23.34
CA SER A 278 18.52 2.59 -24.65
C SER A 278 19.63 1.92 -25.48
N ARG A 279 20.89 2.34 -25.33
CA ARG A 279 22.02 1.88 -26.15
C ARG A 279 22.65 0.61 -25.62
N THR A 280 22.68 0.45 -24.29
CA THR A 280 23.43 -0.61 -23.63
C THR A 280 22.55 -1.62 -22.92
N ALA A 281 21.28 -1.29 -22.63
CA ALA A 281 20.39 -2.14 -21.84
C ALA A 281 20.25 -3.56 -22.39
N TRP A 282 20.13 -3.74 -23.70
CA TRP A 282 19.98 -5.08 -24.29
C TRP A 282 21.25 -5.92 -24.24
N PHE A 283 22.42 -5.32 -24.46
CA PHE A 283 23.72 -5.99 -24.37
C PHE A 283 24.03 -6.35 -22.92
N GLN A 284 23.88 -5.38 -22.00
CA GLN A 284 24.08 -5.60 -20.58
C GLN A 284 23.11 -6.64 -20.01
N LEU A 285 21.85 -6.67 -20.49
CA LEU A 285 20.89 -7.71 -20.11
C LEU A 285 21.38 -9.09 -20.54
N HIS A 286 21.86 -9.22 -21.78
CA HIS A 286 22.39 -10.47 -22.30
C HIS A 286 23.59 -10.97 -21.49
N ASP A 287 24.55 -10.08 -21.20
CA ASP A 287 25.74 -10.41 -20.40
C ASP A 287 25.34 -10.85 -18.98
N ILE A 288 24.41 -10.13 -18.33
CA ILE A 288 23.90 -10.48 -17.00
C ILE A 288 23.16 -11.84 -17.01
N LEU A 289 22.46 -12.17 -18.10
CA LEU A 289 21.79 -13.46 -18.25
C LEU A 289 22.80 -14.60 -18.43
N ILE A 290 23.90 -14.37 -19.15
CA ILE A 290 25.02 -15.33 -19.25
C ILE A 290 25.67 -15.53 -17.88
N GLU A 291 26.01 -14.45 -17.16
CA GLU A 291 26.60 -14.51 -15.81
C GLU A 291 25.72 -15.30 -14.82
N GLN A 292 24.39 -15.24 -14.98
CA GLN A 292 23.43 -15.97 -14.15
C GLN A 292 23.17 -17.40 -14.64
N GLY A 293 23.83 -17.86 -15.70
CA GLY A 293 23.67 -19.20 -16.28
C GLY A 293 22.31 -19.42 -16.96
N LEU A 294 21.64 -18.36 -17.40
CA LEU A 294 20.30 -18.38 -17.99
C LEU A 294 20.30 -18.17 -19.52
N ALA A 295 21.46 -17.87 -20.11
CA ALA A 295 21.69 -17.77 -21.54
C ALA A 295 23.05 -18.39 -21.90
N GLU A 296 23.17 -18.95 -23.11
CA GLU A 296 24.43 -19.48 -23.62
C GLU A 296 25.35 -18.33 -24.05
N SER A 297 26.65 -18.42 -23.76
CA SER A 297 27.60 -17.44 -24.28
C SER A 297 27.65 -17.52 -25.80
N SER A 298 27.64 -16.37 -26.46
CA SER A 298 27.76 -16.26 -27.92
C SER A 298 29.08 -16.83 -28.46
N ASP A 299 30.04 -17.14 -27.59
CA ASP A 299 31.35 -17.71 -27.96
C ASP A 299 31.27 -19.15 -28.48
N ASN A 300 30.14 -19.85 -28.30
CA ASN A 300 29.96 -21.22 -28.81
C ASN A 300 29.37 -21.27 -30.24
N LEU A 301 29.03 -20.14 -30.87
CA LEU A 301 28.48 -20.09 -32.22
C LEU A 301 29.54 -19.84 -33.33
N CYS A 302 30.82 -19.65 -32.97
CA CYS A 302 31.92 -19.48 -33.92
C CYS A 302 32.76 -20.77 -34.14
N GLN A 303 32.27 -21.95 -33.77
CA GLN A 303 32.95 -23.24 -34.01
C GLN A 303 32.11 -24.29 -34.76
N LYS A 304 31.19 -23.88 -35.64
CA LYS A 304 30.63 -24.78 -36.65
C LYS A 304 30.59 -24.14 -38.02
#